data_AF-A0A446B8Y9-F1
#
_entry.id   AF-A0A446B8Y9-F1
#
_cell.length_a   1.000
_cell.length_b   1.000
_cell.length_c   1.000
_cell.angle_alpha   90.00
_cell.angle_beta   90.00
_cell.angle_gamma   90.00
#
_symmetry.space_group_name_H-M   'P 1'
#
loop_
_entity.id
_entity.type
_entity.pdbx_description
1 polymer ?
#
loop_
_entity_poly.entity_id
_entity_poly.type
_entity_poly.pdbx_seq_one_letter_code
_entity_poly.pdbx_strand_id
1 'polypeptide(L)'
;MAAIRTLLGAEYAVVHPRGAGEATGDHGAPPRQKYIQVDVRICSDLDQLCWTLFKHAHGDLWNLLGSTIRPLGLTVDEEALWLRIPEIEALDRKKAKVCLTRDPVEVLHFLGLKVEGFWDEPFASVDALFDYATTCRFFWVRETPEDDAECDAPGVGVVGGEQGRGRLKANERRRLKGRPVYRRWINEFIPSLRAQGKFIPKGPNTSIEEARAALRDEAFSRFFVEPEYRQRLRDWQLKRDNEQVKSLIKELVPGALEPQYRACLVSAMRRIIMEDDATFGVTPPNSRGEDGFYDTETIRNFVQDNWELVGGAAWAKQQQRAQLAMQLKACGRKRGEETGELDGRQL
;
A
#
# COMPACT_ATOMS: atom_id res chain seq x y z
N MET A 1 7.28 35.82 2.10
CA MET A 1 7.67 34.97 0.95
C MET A 1 8.55 35.70 -0.05
N ALA A 2 8.18 36.91 -0.54
CA ALA A 2 9.04 37.67 -1.49
C ALA A 2 10.48 37.90 -0.99
N ALA A 3 10.67 38.27 0.28
CA ALA A 3 12.00 38.43 0.86
C ALA A 3 12.83 37.13 0.91
N ILE A 4 12.18 35.97 1.15
CA ILE A 4 12.88 34.67 1.22
C ILE A 4 13.33 34.23 -0.17
N ARG A 5 12.51 34.44 -1.21
CA ARG A 5 12.88 34.17 -2.61
C ARG A 5 14.14 34.92 -3.01
N THR A 6 14.18 36.23 -2.72
CA THR A 6 15.33 37.08 -3.04
C THR A 6 16.57 36.68 -2.25
N LEU A 7 16.43 36.38 -0.96
CA LEU A 7 17.56 35.99 -0.10
C LEU A 7 18.15 34.62 -0.46
N LEU A 8 17.34 33.70 -0.97
CA LEU A 8 17.79 32.36 -1.38
C LEU A 8 18.18 32.26 -2.86
N GLY A 9 18.00 33.33 -3.65
CA GLY A 9 18.22 33.28 -5.11
C GLY A 9 17.31 32.26 -5.81
N ALA A 10 16.10 32.02 -5.27
CA ALA A 10 15.23 30.96 -5.77
C ALA A 10 14.58 31.33 -7.11
N GLU A 11 15.07 30.71 -8.18
CA GLU A 11 14.56 30.89 -9.55
C GLU A 11 13.11 30.40 -9.68
N TYR A 12 12.80 29.21 -9.13
CA TYR A 12 11.51 28.54 -9.22
C TYR A 12 10.78 28.52 -7.87
N ALA A 13 10.26 29.68 -7.44
CA ALA A 13 9.55 29.80 -6.18
C ALA A 13 8.05 29.52 -6.33
N VAL A 14 7.55 28.48 -5.64
CA VAL A 14 6.11 28.20 -5.53
C VAL A 14 5.51 29.05 -4.40
N VAL A 15 4.49 29.85 -4.71
CA VAL A 15 3.78 30.69 -3.75
C VAL A 15 2.38 30.12 -3.52
N HIS A 16 2.01 29.90 -2.26
CA HIS A 16 0.68 29.40 -1.93
C HIS A 16 -0.41 30.47 -2.12
N PRO A 17 -1.68 30.06 -2.37
CA PRO A 17 -2.81 30.99 -2.53
C PRO A 17 -2.96 31.93 -1.32
N ARG A 18 -3.42 33.17 -1.58
CA ARG A 18 -3.72 34.12 -0.49
C ARG A 18 -4.78 33.54 0.43
N GLY A 19 -4.53 33.61 1.74
CA GLY A 19 -5.40 33.04 2.78
C GLY A 19 -5.11 31.58 3.17
N ALA A 20 -4.10 30.94 2.58
CA ALA A 20 -3.67 29.58 2.96
C ALA A 20 -2.94 29.52 4.32
N GLY A 21 -2.54 30.66 4.88
CA GLY A 21 -1.91 30.75 6.20
C GLY A 21 -2.67 31.73 7.11
N GLU A 22 -3.04 31.27 8.31
CA GLU A 22 -3.42 32.15 9.41
C GLU A 22 -2.15 32.84 9.90
N ALA A 23 -1.92 34.07 9.47
CA ALA A 23 -0.98 34.93 10.16
C ALA A 23 -1.63 35.33 11.50
N THR A 24 -1.37 34.55 12.55
CA THR A 24 -1.64 34.99 13.93
C THR A 24 -0.66 36.13 14.23
N GLY A 25 -1.06 37.35 13.88
CA GLY A 25 -0.34 38.58 14.17
C GLY A 25 -0.47 38.92 15.64
N ASP A 26 0.54 38.56 16.43
CA ASP A 26 0.76 39.12 17.76
C ASP A 26 1.26 40.57 17.58
N HIS A 27 0.32 41.50 17.46
CA HIS A 27 0.58 42.94 17.33
C HIS A 27 0.90 43.54 18.71
N GLY A 28 2.13 43.32 19.21
CA GLY A 28 2.54 43.97 20.47
C GLY A 28 3.97 43.73 20.98
N ALA A 29 4.70 42.73 20.48
CA ALA A 29 6.05 42.42 21.00
C ALA A 29 7.19 42.96 20.11
N PRO A 30 8.34 43.39 20.68
CA PRO A 30 9.50 43.82 19.91
C PRO A 30 10.00 42.71 18.97
N PRO A 31 10.67 43.04 17.85
CA PRO A 31 11.04 42.08 16.82
C PRO A 31 12.05 41.05 17.37
N ARG A 32 11.53 39.92 17.85
CA ARG A 32 12.33 38.75 18.19
C ARG A 32 12.89 38.14 16.90
N GLN A 33 14.14 37.68 16.96
CA GLN A 33 14.75 36.91 15.89
C GLN A 33 13.87 35.71 15.55
N LYS A 34 13.32 35.70 14.34
CA LYS A 34 12.41 34.64 13.88
C LYS A 34 13.25 33.56 13.21
N TYR A 35 13.25 32.37 13.79
CA TYR A 35 13.78 31.18 13.14
C TYR A 35 12.74 30.62 12.18
N ILE A 36 13.19 30.12 11.04
CA ILE A 36 12.35 29.43 10.05
C ILE A 36 12.82 27.98 9.92
N GLN A 37 11.88 27.08 9.70
CA GLN A 37 12.22 25.73 9.26
C GLN A 37 12.36 25.75 7.73
N VAL A 38 13.46 25.19 7.24
CA VAL A 38 13.73 25.03 5.80
C VAL A 38 13.91 23.55 5.51
N ASP A 39 13.07 23.01 4.64
CA ASP A 39 13.21 21.64 4.15
C ASP A 39 13.95 21.69 2.81
N VAL A 40 15.09 21.00 2.71
CA VAL A 40 15.92 20.95 1.50
C VAL A 40 15.81 19.55 0.88
N ARG A 41 15.47 19.49 -0.41
CA ARG A 41 15.39 18.24 -1.18
C ARG A 41 16.34 18.29 -2.38
N ILE A 42 17.18 17.27 -2.49
CA ILE A 42 18.06 17.09 -3.64
C ILE A 42 17.37 16.14 -4.62
N CYS A 43 17.22 16.57 -5.87
CA CYS A 43 16.64 15.75 -6.94
C CYS A 43 17.74 15.06 -7.74
N SER A 44 17.54 13.79 -8.12
CA SER A 44 18.49 13.00 -8.91
C SER A 44 18.57 13.45 -10.37
N ASP A 45 17.44 13.90 -10.90
CA ASP A 45 17.24 14.24 -12.30
C ASP A 45 16.14 15.31 -12.45
N LEU A 46 16.01 15.81 -13.68
CA LEU A 46 15.04 16.85 -14.03
C LEU A 46 13.59 16.35 -13.89
N ASP A 47 13.32 15.07 -14.19
CA ASP A 47 11.98 14.50 -14.10
C ASP A 47 11.48 14.50 -12.66
N GLN A 48 12.35 14.15 -11.70
CA GLN A 48 12.05 14.21 -10.28
C GLN A 48 11.83 15.66 -9.80
N LEU A 49 12.58 16.62 -10.33
CA LEU A 49 12.35 18.04 -10.05
C LEU A 49 10.99 18.48 -10.56
N CYS A 50 10.65 18.18 -11.83
CA CYS A 50 9.36 18.49 -12.44
C CYS A 50 8.20 17.86 -11.68
N TRP A 51 8.33 16.59 -11.28
CA TRP A 51 7.32 15.91 -10.47
C TRP A 51 7.18 16.54 -9.08
N THR A 52 8.28 16.92 -8.44
CA THR A 52 8.25 17.60 -7.14
C THR A 52 7.55 18.94 -7.26
N LEU A 53 7.86 19.73 -8.29
CA LEU A 53 7.17 20.99 -8.56
C LEU A 53 5.67 20.74 -8.78
N PHE A 54 5.28 19.70 -9.50
CA PHE A 54 3.87 19.33 -9.73
C PHE A 54 3.13 18.98 -8.45
N LYS A 55 3.78 18.16 -7.65
CA LYS A 55 3.21 17.62 -6.43
C LYS A 55 3.01 18.69 -5.36
N HIS A 56 3.81 19.76 -5.40
CA HIS A 56 3.85 20.81 -4.39
C HIS A 56 3.43 22.20 -4.91
N ALA A 57 3.17 22.37 -6.21
CA ALA A 57 2.72 23.62 -6.85
C ALA A 57 1.55 24.26 -6.10
N HIS A 58 0.58 23.42 -5.71
CA HIS A 58 -0.64 23.87 -5.05
C HIS A 58 -0.82 23.12 -3.74
N GLY A 59 -0.16 23.62 -2.68
CA GLY A 59 -0.05 23.02 -1.34
C GLY A 59 -1.08 21.94 -0.97
N ASP A 60 -2.36 22.32 -0.78
CA ASP A 60 -3.40 21.39 -0.34
C ASP A 60 -4.19 20.68 -1.45
N LEU A 61 -3.99 21.03 -2.74
CA LEU A 61 -4.75 20.48 -3.86
C LEU A 61 -4.80 18.95 -3.86
N TRP A 62 -3.64 18.31 -3.74
CA TRP A 62 -3.54 16.85 -3.73
C TRP A 62 -4.14 16.19 -2.49
N ASN A 63 -4.32 16.93 -1.40
CA ASN A 63 -5.08 16.45 -0.26
C ASN A 63 -6.58 16.44 -0.57
N LEU A 64 -7.08 17.46 -1.29
CA LEU A 64 -8.47 17.53 -1.75
C LEU A 64 -8.76 16.44 -2.79
N LEU A 65 -7.95 16.38 -3.85
CA LEU A 65 -8.08 15.35 -4.89
C LEU A 65 -7.89 13.94 -4.33
N GLY A 66 -7.04 13.78 -3.31
CA GLY A 66 -6.83 12.51 -2.63
C GLY A 66 -8.10 11.93 -2.01
N SER A 67 -9.01 12.76 -1.45
CA SER A 67 -10.29 12.26 -0.95
C SER A 67 -11.23 11.79 -2.07
N THR A 68 -11.05 12.34 -3.28
CA THR A 68 -11.87 12.03 -4.45
C THR A 68 -11.41 10.76 -5.16
N ILE A 69 -10.11 10.62 -5.42
CA ILE A 69 -9.59 9.59 -6.33
C ILE A 69 -9.16 8.29 -5.61
N ARG A 70 -8.89 8.34 -4.30
CA ARG A 70 -8.47 7.15 -3.52
C ARG A 70 -9.51 6.04 -3.45
N PRO A 71 -10.82 6.32 -3.27
CA PRO A 71 -11.84 5.27 -3.30
C PRO A 71 -11.79 4.48 -4.62
N LEU A 72 -11.53 5.16 -5.74
CA LEU A 72 -11.39 4.58 -7.06
C LEU A 72 -10.07 3.81 -7.30
N GLY A 73 -9.22 3.68 -6.28
CA GLY A 73 -7.95 2.96 -6.38
C GLY A 73 -6.81 3.76 -6.99
N LEU A 74 -6.99 5.07 -7.21
CA LEU A 74 -5.91 5.93 -7.68
C LEU A 74 -5.12 6.52 -6.52
N THR A 75 -3.81 6.67 -6.71
CA THR A 75 -2.94 7.33 -5.73
C THR A 75 -1.85 8.11 -6.44
N VAL A 76 -1.69 9.36 -6.07
CA VAL A 76 -0.53 10.18 -6.45
C VAL A 76 0.39 10.28 -5.24
N ASP A 77 1.66 9.92 -5.42
CA ASP A 77 2.70 10.09 -4.39
C ASP A 77 3.86 10.96 -4.91
N GLU A 78 5.02 10.87 -4.26
CA GLU A 78 6.19 11.69 -4.57
C GLU A 78 6.93 11.23 -5.84
N GLU A 79 6.43 10.20 -6.55
CA GLU A 79 7.08 9.68 -7.76
C GLU A 79 6.14 9.57 -8.97
N ALA A 80 4.89 9.12 -8.77
CA ALA A 80 4.01 8.83 -9.89
C ALA A 80 2.52 8.86 -9.51
N LEU A 81 1.68 8.74 -10.55
CA LEU A 81 0.30 8.29 -10.43
C LEU A 81 0.26 6.75 -10.48
N TRP A 82 -0.45 6.15 -9.54
CA TRP A 82 -0.55 4.71 -9.35
C TRP A 82 -1.99 4.24 -9.38
N LEU A 83 -2.20 3.06 -9.96
CA LEU A 83 -3.41 2.27 -9.83
C LEU A 83 -3.22 1.19 -8.76
N ARG A 84 -4.25 0.95 -7.94
CA ARG A 84 -4.21 -0.07 -6.88
C ARG A 84 -5.03 -1.30 -7.21
N ILE A 85 -4.40 -2.46 -7.10
CA ILE A 85 -5.02 -3.78 -7.18
C ILE A 85 -5.84 -4.02 -5.88
N PRO A 86 -7.19 -4.06 -5.93
CA PRO A 86 -8.04 -4.18 -4.75
C PRO A 86 -7.71 -5.40 -3.86
N GLU A 87 -7.41 -6.54 -4.48
CA GLU A 87 -7.14 -7.82 -3.84
C GLU A 87 -5.86 -7.79 -2.99
N ILE A 88 -4.91 -6.93 -3.37
CA ILE A 88 -3.64 -6.72 -2.66
C ILE A 88 -3.80 -5.57 -1.66
N GLU A 89 -4.55 -4.52 -1.99
CA GLU A 89 -4.67 -3.28 -1.20
C GLU A 89 -5.13 -3.53 0.25
N ALA A 90 -6.01 -4.52 0.46
CA ALA A 90 -6.51 -4.88 1.78
C ALA A 90 -5.41 -5.40 2.73
N LEU A 91 -4.35 -6.02 2.18
CA LEU A 91 -3.30 -6.71 2.93
C LEU A 91 -1.95 -5.97 2.85
N ASP A 92 -1.56 -5.52 1.66
CA ASP A 92 -0.29 -4.83 1.42
C ASP A 92 -0.47 -3.65 0.43
N ARG A 93 -0.72 -2.47 1.01
CA ARG A 93 -0.91 -1.23 0.23
C ARG A 93 0.30 -0.82 -0.61
N LYS A 94 1.52 -1.26 -0.25
CA LYS A 94 2.72 -0.89 -1.02
C LYS A 94 2.82 -1.74 -2.27
N LYS A 95 2.56 -3.04 -2.15
CA LYS A 95 2.60 -3.98 -3.29
C LYS A 95 1.40 -3.87 -4.21
N ALA A 96 0.30 -3.29 -3.75
CA ALA A 96 -0.89 -3.10 -4.57
C ALA A 96 -0.69 -2.10 -5.73
N LYS A 97 0.39 -1.32 -5.75
CA LYS A 97 0.58 -0.23 -6.72
C LYS A 97 1.10 -0.73 -8.06
N VAL A 98 0.51 -0.22 -9.14
CA VAL A 98 0.96 -0.33 -10.53
C VAL A 98 1.15 1.08 -11.07
N CYS A 99 2.32 1.38 -11.63
CA CYS A 99 2.64 2.73 -12.10
C CYS A 99 1.83 3.04 -13.36
N LEU A 100 1.09 4.16 -13.37
CA LEU A 100 0.39 4.61 -14.57
C LEU A 100 1.25 5.56 -15.39
N THR A 101 1.73 6.64 -14.75
CA THR A 101 2.55 7.64 -15.42
C THR A 101 3.34 8.47 -14.40
N ARG A 102 4.49 8.96 -14.86
CA ARG A 102 5.35 9.95 -14.18
C ARG A 102 5.25 11.34 -14.81
N ASP A 103 4.45 11.49 -15.87
CA ASP A 103 4.25 12.76 -16.54
C ASP A 103 3.10 13.54 -15.88
N PRO A 104 3.38 14.71 -15.26
CA PRO A 104 2.37 15.60 -14.70
C PRO A 104 1.19 15.93 -15.62
N VAL A 105 1.45 16.15 -16.91
CA VAL A 105 0.42 16.55 -17.89
C VAL A 105 -0.54 15.40 -18.13
N GLU A 106 -0.02 14.18 -18.29
CA GLU A 106 -0.85 12.98 -18.42
C GLU A 106 -1.67 12.71 -17.15
N VAL A 107 -1.16 13.01 -15.96
CA VAL A 107 -1.95 12.94 -14.72
C VAL A 107 -3.13 13.91 -14.77
N LEU A 108 -2.91 15.17 -15.16
CA LEU A 108 -3.99 16.16 -15.26
C LEU A 108 -5.04 15.73 -16.28
N HIS A 109 -4.63 15.33 -17.49
CA HIS A 109 -5.52 14.83 -18.53
C HIS A 109 -6.35 13.62 -18.04
N PHE A 110 -5.70 12.64 -17.41
CA PHE A 110 -6.38 11.44 -16.94
C PHE A 110 -7.33 11.72 -15.77
N LEU A 111 -7.07 12.75 -14.95
CA LEU A 111 -8.00 13.19 -13.91
C LEU A 111 -9.09 14.14 -14.44
N GLY A 112 -9.03 14.54 -15.71
CA GLY A 112 -9.94 15.52 -16.30
C GLY A 112 -9.71 16.96 -15.79
N LEU A 113 -8.53 17.23 -15.23
CA LEU A 113 -8.15 18.54 -14.75
C LEU A 113 -7.61 19.39 -15.91
N LYS A 114 -7.82 20.71 -15.84
CA LYS A 114 -7.32 21.66 -16.84
C LYS A 114 -5.81 21.82 -16.72
N VAL A 115 -5.07 21.63 -17.82
CA VAL A 115 -3.61 21.83 -17.84
C VAL A 115 -3.24 23.32 -17.83
N GLU A 116 -3.98 24.11 -18.61
CA GLU A 116 -3.82 25.56 -18.70
C GLU A 116 -4.06 26.22 -17.33
N GLY A 117 -3.18 27.14 -16.92
CA GLY A 117 -3.28 27.83 -15.64
C GLY A 117 -2.81 27.02 -14.43
N PHE A 118 -2.49 25.73 -14.57
CA PHE A 118 -1.97 24.95 -13.44
C PHE A 118 -0.57 25.40 -13.04
N TRP A 119 0.26 25.80 -13.99
CA TRP A 119 1.67 26.14 -13.75
C TRP A 119 1.97 27.63 -13.81
N ASP A 120 1.06 28.40 -14.40
CA ASP A 120 1.32 29.78 -14.77
C ASP A 120 1.37 30.70 -13.54
N GLU A 121 0.36 30.62 -12.68
CA GLU A 121 0.25 31.46 -11.49
C GLU A 121 -0.41 30.73 -10.31
N PRO A 122 -0.11 31.13 -9.06
CA PRO A 122 -0.86 30.68 -7.89
C PRO A 122 -2.35 31.02 -8.02
N PHE A 123 -3.23 30.17 -7.51
CA PHE A 123 -4.65 30.48 -7.44
C PHE A 123 -4.89 31.80 -6.68
N ALA A 124 -5.75 32.65 -7.23
CA ALA A 124 -6.09 33.95 -6.68
C ALA A 124 -6.70 33.87 -5.27
N SER A 125 -7.41 32.78 -4.97
CA SER A 125 -8.04 32.51 -3.68
C SER A 125 -8.12 31.01 -3.39
N VAL A 126 -8.42 30.66 -2.14
CA VAL A 126 -8.74 29.28 -1.74
C VAL A 126 -10.01 28.77 -2.45
N ASP A 127 -10.96 29.65 -2.73
CA ASP A 127 -12.19 29.28 -3.45
C ASP A 127 -11.88 28.95 -4.93
N ALA A 128 -10.97 29.68 -5.58
CA ALA A 128 -10.51 29.35 -6.92
C ALA A 128 -9.79 27.99 -6.98
N LEU A 129 -9.02 27.65 -5.94
CA LEU A 129 -8.43 26.31 -5.77
C LEU A 129 -9.51 25.23 -5.63
N PHE A 130 -10.58 25.51 -4.89
CA PHE A 130 -11.70 24.58 -4.71
C PHE A 130 -12.43 24.37 -6.03
N ASP A 131 -12.77 25.44 -6.74
CA ASP A 131 -13.42 25.38 -8.05
C ASP A 131 -12.57 24.56 -9.04
N TYR A 132 -11.25 24.81 -9.08
CA TYR A 132 -10.33 24.00 -9.87
C TYR A 132 -10.37 22.51 -9.48
N ALA A 133 -10.34 22.18 -8.17
CA ALA A 133 -10.40 20.79 -7.73
C ALA A 133 -11.71 20.08 -8.12
N THR A 134 -12.83 20.82 -8.23
CA THR A 134 -14.11 20.28 -8.70
C THR A 134 -14.15 19.96 -10.20
N THR A 135 -13.19 20.46 -11.00
CA THR A 135 -13.09 20.11 -12.43
C THR A 135 -12.67 18.66 -12.65
N CYS A 136 -12.13 17.99 -11.63
CA CYS A 136 -11.80 16.57 -11.68
C CYS A 136 -13.04 15.76 -12.08
N ARG A 137 -12.93 14.93 -13.11
CA ARG A 137 -14.06 14.13 -13.63
C ARG A 137 -14.62 13.10 -12.64
N PHE A 138 -13.86 12.83 -11.58
CA PHE A 138 -14.24 11.91 -10.51
C PHE A 138 -14.86 12.63 -9.30
N PHE A 139 -15.01 13.95 -9.35
CA PHE A 139 -15.56 14.72 -8.24
C PHE A 139 -17.08 14.64 -8.21
N TRP A 140 -17.59 14.02 -7.15
CA TRP A 140 -19.01 13.86 -6.87
C TRP A 140 -19.30 14.12 -5.39
N VAL A 141 -20.46 14.67 -5.08
CA VAL A 141 -20.93 14.88 -3.71
C VAL A 141 -22.05 13.90 -3.42
N ARG A 142 -21.91 13.13 -2.33
CA ARG A 142 -22.93 12.17 -1.92
C ARG A 142 -24.08 12.86 -1.17
N GLU A 143 -25.31 12.51 -1.52
CA GLU A 143 -26.50 12.74 -0.70
C GLU A 143 -26.49 11.76 0.49
N THR A 144 -27.04 12.14 1.65
CA THR A 144 -27.22 11.25 2.82
C THR A 144 -28.59 11.51 3.44
N PRO A 145 -29.32 10.52 4.02
CA PRO A 145 -28.79 9.43 4.87
C PRO A 145 -29.54 8.06 4.85
N GLU A 146 -29.70 7.35 3.72
CA GLU A 146 -30.27 5.98 3.73
C GLU A 146 -29.49 4.92 2.91
N ASP A 147 -28.71 5.32 1.91
CA ASP A 147 -28.06 4.36 0.99
C ASP A 147 -26.87 3.54 1.59
N ASP A 148 -26.43 3.81 2.82
CA ASP A 148 -25.28 3.11 3.43
C ASP A 148 -25.47 2.73 4.91
N ALA A 149 -26.70 2.49 5.39
CA ALA A 149 -26.86 2.03 6.79
C ALA A 149 -26.30 0.59 7.01
N GLU A 150 -26.12 -0.20 5.96
CA GLU A 150 -25.71 -1.61 6.07
C GLU A 150 -24.43 -2.00 5.32
N CYS A 151 -23.73 -1.09 4.66
CA CYS A 151 -22.51 -1.42 3.93
C CYS A 151 -21.32 -0.57 4.40
N ASP A 152 -20.34 -1.21 5.05
CA ASP A 152 -19.00 -0.67 5.35
C ASP A 152 -18.17 -0.35 4.08
N ALA A 153 -18.76 -0.51 2.89
CA ALA A 153 -18.10 -0.21 1.62
C ALA A 153 -18.08 1.33 1.39
N PRO A 154 -16.91 1.92 1.09
CA PRO A 154 -16.86 3.32 0.69
C PRO A 154 -17.60 3.48 -0.64
N GLY A 155 -18.70 4.24 -0.69
CA GLY A 155 -19.32 4.64 -1.96
C GLY A 155 -18.49 5.68 -2.72
N VAL A 156 -18.80 5.88 -4.01
CA VAL A 156 -18.15 6.89 -4.85
C VAL A 156 -18.59 8.30 -4.42
N GLY A 157 -17.63 9.23 -4.35
CA GLY A 157 -17.88 10.64 -4.02
C GLY A 157 -17.48 11.04 -2.60
N VAL A 158 -17.46 12.34 -2.35
CA VAL A 158 -16.96 12.94 -1.10
C VAL A 158 -18.13 13.27 -0.16
N VAL A 159 -17.97 12.95 1.11
CA VAL A 159 -18.93 13.28 2.17
C VAL A 159 -18.34 14.39 3.04
N GLY A 160 -18.95 15.57 3.01
CA GLY A 160 -18.61 16.71 3.87
C GLY A 160 -19.48 16.80 5.13
N GLY A 161 -19.12 17.70 6.04
CA GLY A 161 -19.86 17.99 7.27
C GLY A 161 -19.66 16.97 8.39
N GLU A 162 -20.50 17.00 9.43
CA GLU A 162 -20.37 16.12 10.61
C GLU A 162 -20.41 14.63 10.29
N GLN A 163 -21.27 14.24 9.35
CA GLN A 163 -21.37 12.85 8.88
C GLN A 163 -20.12 12.40 8.11
N GLY A 164 -19.53 13.30 7.32
CA GLY A 164 -18.25 13.08 6.67
C GLY A 164 -17.13 12.87 7.67
N ARG A 165 -17.08 13.67 8.75
CA ARG A 165 -16.08 13.56 9.81
C ARG A 165 -16.07 12.20 10.50
N GLY A 166 -17.25 11.61 10.72
CA GLY A 166 -17.40 10.28 11.31
C GLY A 166 -16.78 9.16 10.48
N ARG A 167 -16.78 9.31 9.14
CA ARG A 167 -16.26 8.32 8.18
C ARG A 167 -14.79 8.54 7.79
N LEU A 168 -14.14 9.60 8.27
CA LEU A 168 -12.74 9.90 7.94
C LEU A 168 -11.78 8.92 8.58
N LYS A 169 -10.78 8.46 7.82
CA LYS A 169 -9.67 7.64 8.34
C LYS A 169 -8.75 8.47 9.25
N ALA A 170 -7.94 7.80 10.08
CA ALA A 170 -7.06 8.46 11.07
C ALA A 170 -6.17 9.57 10.47
N ASN A 171 -5.62 9.34 9.27
CA ASN A 171 -4.80 10.33 8.56
C ASN A 171 -5.61 11.55 8.10
N GLU A 172 -6.85 11.35 7.67
CA GLU A 172 -7.75 12.45 7.25
C GLU A 172 -8.21 13.26 8.46
N ARG A 173 -8.48 12.61 9.60
CA ARG A 173 -8.74 13.30 10.88
C ARG A 173 -7.55 14.17 11.31
N ARG A 174 -6.32 13.67 11.15
CA ARG A 174 -5.10 14.47 11.42
C ARG A 174 -5.01 15.69 10.50
N ARG A 175 -5.33 15.52 9.21
CA ARG A 175 -5.34 16.62 8.23
C ARG A 175 -6.40 17.66 8.55
N LEU A 176 -7.61 17.24 8.91
CA LEU A 176 -8.69 18.14 9.32
C LEU A 176 -8.28 19.05 10.50
N LYS A 177 -7.49 18.50 11.44
CA LYS A 177 -6.93 19.26 12.56
C LYS A 177 -5.82 20.20 12.15
N GLY A 178 -4.87 19.76 11.32
CA GLY A 178 -3.65 20.51 11.03
C GLY A 178 -3.66 21.41 9.79
N ARG A 179 -4.65 21.29 8.90
CA ARG A 179 -4.64 21.98 7.58
C ARG A 179 -5.89 22.84 7.40
N PRO A 180 -5.78 24.18 7.50
CA PRO A 180 -6.93 25.10 7.42
C PRO A 180 -7.69 25.00 6.08
N VAL A 181 -6.99 24.90 4.95
CA VAL A 181 -7.63 24.80 3.62
C VAL A 181 -8.40 23.48 3.49
N TYR A 182 -7.80 22.34 3.85
CA TYR A 182 -8.49 21.05 3.91
C TYR A 182 -9.70 21.06 4.87
N ARG A 183 -9.59 21.77 6.00
CA ARG A 183 -10.69 21.92 6.96
C ARG A 183 -11.88 22.67 6.36
N ARG A 184 -11.61 23.79 5.69
CA ARG A 184 -12.62 24.60 5.00
C ARG A 184 -13.32 23.81 3.90
N TRP A 185 -12.56 23.01 3.15
CA TRP A 185 -13.11 22.11 2.11
C TRP A 185 -14.15 21.12 2.67
N ILE A 186 -13.79 20.38 3.72
CA ILE A 186 -14.67 19.34 4.29
C ILE A 186 -15.86 19.94 5.04
N ASN A 187 -15.66 21.05 5.77
CA ASN A 187 -16.65 21.58 6.69
C ASN A 187 -17.60 22.59 6.07
N GLU A 188 -17.17 23.34 5.05
CA GLU A 188 -17.93 24.45 4.50
C GLU A 188 -18.24 24.22 3.02
N PHE A 189 -17.21 23.93 2.21
CA PHE A 189 -17.37 23.88 0.76
C PHE A 189 -18.23 22.69 0.28
N ILE A 190 -17.90 21.45 0.70
CA ILE A 190 -18.69 20.28 0.30
C ILE A 190 -20.15 20.35 0.79
N PRO A 191 -20.44 20.70 2.05
CA PRO A 191 -21.82 20.90 2.49
C PRO A 191 -22.57 21.97 1.70
N SER A 192 -21.89 23.07 1.33
CA SER A 192 -22.48 24.11 0.49
C SER A 192 -22.84 23.60 -0.91
N LEU A 193 -21.97 22.81 -1.55
CA LEU A 193 -22.27 22.19 -2.84
C LEU A 193 -23.45 21.22 -2.76
N ARG A 194 -23.52 20.44 -1.68
CA ARG A 194 -24.66 19.55 -1.41
C ARG A 194 -25.96 20.34 -1.28
N ALA A 195 -25.96 21.41 -0.47
CA ALA A 195 -27.14 22.27 -0.30
C ALA A 195 -27.58 22.94 -1.61
N GLN A 196 -26.65 23.20 -2.53
CA GLN A 196 -26.93 23.75 -3.86
C GLN A 196 -27.36 22.69 -4.89
N GLY A 197 -27.38 21.40 -4.54
CA GLY A 197 -27.70 20.34 -5.50
C GLY A 197 -26.64 20.11 -6.58
N LYS A 198 -25.40 20.58 -6.37
CA LYS A 198 -24.32 20.52 -7.37
C LYS A 198 -23.48 19.25 -7.22
N PHE A 199 -23.02 18.71 -8.36
CA PHE A 199 -22.16 17.53 -8.43
C PHE A 199 -22.75 16.26 -7.79
N ILE A 200 -24.09 16.18 -7.73
CA ILE A 200 -24.79 14.97 -7.33
C ILE A 200 -24.91 14.07 -8.56
N PRO A 201 -24.50 12.79 -8.49
CA PRO A 201 -24.63 11.86 -9.60
C PRO A 201 -26.11 11.70 -9.98
N LYS A 202 -26.44 11.97 -11.25
CA LYS A 202 -27.83 11.92 -11.78
C LYS A 202 -28.21 10.57 -12.39
N GLY A 203 -27.36 9.54 -12.21
CA GLY A 203 -27.52 8.21 -12.80
C GLY A 203 -27.79 7.13 -11.75
N PRO A 204 -28.01 5.86 -12.17
CA PRO A 204 -28.05 4.74 -11.23
C PRO A 204 -26.78 4.74 -10.37
N ASN A 205 -26.91 4.39 -9.08
CA ASN A 205 -25.79 4.32 -8.14
C ASN A 205 -24.77 3.29 -8.67
N THR A 206 -23.80 3.73 -9.46
CA THR A 206 -22.68 2.90 -9.90
C THR A 206 -21.93 2.46 -8.65
N SER A 207 -21.81 1.15 -8.44
CA SER A 207 -21.09 0.65 -7.28
C SER A 207 -19.62 1.08 -7.35
N ILE A 208 -18.96 1.18 -6.20
CA ILE A 208 -17.53 1.53 -6.22
C ILE A 208 -16.70 0.49 -6.96
N GLU A 209 -17.12 -0.77 -6.95
CA GLU A 209 -16.45 -1.87 -7.63
C GLU A 209 -16.56 -1.72 -9.15
N GLU A 210 -17.75 -1.39 -9.66
CA GLU A 210 -17.98 -1.07 -11.07
C GLU A 210 -17.17 0.14 -11.52
N ALA A 211 -17.17 1.21 -10.70
CA ALA A 211 -16.39 2.41 -11.00
C ALA A 211 -14.88 2.13 -11.03
N ARG A 212 -14.38 1.28 -10.13
CA ARG A 212 -12.97 0.83 -10.12
C ARG A 212 -12.65 -0.05 -11.32
N ALA A 213 -13.56 -0.93 -11.72
CA ALA A 213 -13.38 -1.79 -12.89
C ALA A 213 -13.31 -0.96 -14.17
N ALA A 214 -14.27 -0.05 -14.39
CA ALA A 214 -14.28 0.84 -15.54
C ALA A 214 -13.01 1.72 -15.61
N LEU A 215 -12.58 2.27 -14.46
CA LEU A 215 -11.36 3.06 -14.39
C LEU A 215 -10.10 2.24 -14.68
N ARG A 216 -10.04 1.00 -14.19
CA ARG A 216 -8.94 0.08 -14.47
C ARG A 216 -8.85 -0.21 -15.96
N ASP A 217 -9.97 -0.51 -16.61
CA ASP A 217 -10.00 -0.86 -18.03
C ASP A 217 -9.63 0.36 -18.91
N GLU A 218 -10.02 1.57 -18.49
CA GLU A 218 -9.54 2.81 -19.10
C GLU A 218 -8.04 3.00 -18.90
N ALA A 219 -7.52 2.76 -17.69
CA ALA A 219 -6.09 2.86 -17.40
C ALA A 219 -5.26 1.85 -18.20
N PHE A 220 -5.79 0.63 -18.42
CA PHE A 220 -5.18 -0.37 -19.29
C PHE A 220 -5.09 0.13 -20.73
N SER A 221 -6.18 0.71 -21.23
CA SER A 221 -6.25 1.23 -22.60
C SER A 221 -5.33 2.43 -22.82
N ARG A 222 -5.20 3.33 -21.82
CA ARG A 222 -4.40 4.56 -21.95
C ARG A 222 -2.91 4.35 -21.68
N PHE A 223 -2.57 3.57 -20.65
CA PHE A 223 -1.19 3.44 -20.15
C PHE A 223 -0.55 2.09 -20.45
N PHE A 224 -1.29 1.13 -21.04
CA PHE A 224 -0.79 -0.20 -21.41
C PHE A 224 -0.22 -1.02 -20.23
N VAL A 225 -0.74 -0.79 -19.02
CA VAL A 225 -0.26 -1.41 -17.77
C VAL A 225 -0.91 -2.75 -17.44
N GLU A 226 -1.79 -3.25 -18.31
CA GLU A 226 -2.53 -4.51 -18.11
C GLU A 226 -1.61 -5.72 -17.86
N PRO A 227 -0.52 -5.95 -18.62
CA PRO A 227 0.37 -7.08 -18.37
C PRO A 227 1.03 -7.01 -16.99
N GLU A 228 1.49 -5.82 -16.59
CA GLU A 228 2.11 -5.60 -15.27
C GLU A 228 1.10 -5.82 -14.14
N TYR A 229 -0.11 -5.29 -14.29
CA TYR A 229 -1.20 -5.48 -13.33
C TYR A 229 -1.51 -6.97 -13.15
N ARG A 230 -1.73 -7.70 -14.25
CA ARG A 230 -2.09 -9.13 -14.23
C ARG A 230 -0.98 -9.98 -13.65
N GLN A 231 0.27 -9.70 -14.02
CA GLN A 231 1.42 -10.41 -13.47
C GLN A 231 1.52 -10.19 -11.96
N ARG A 232 1.38 -8.94 -11.49
CA ARG A 232 1.47 -8.63 -10.06
C ARG A 232 0.34 -9.27 -9.25
N LEU A 233 -0.88 -9.29 -9.79
CA LEU A 233 -2.00 -10.00 -9.18
C LEU A 233 -1.73 -11.51 -9.11
N ARG A 234 -1.23 -12.11 -10.19
CA ARG A 234 -0.88 -13.54 -10.23
C ARG A 234 0.21 -13.89 -9.22
N ASP A 235 1.31 -13.15 -9.17
CA ASP A 235 2.40 -13.37 -8.23
C ASP A 235 1.91 -13.29 -6.78
N TRP A 236 1.01 -12.35 -6.50
CA TRP A 236 0.39 -12.23 -5.19
C TRP A 236 -0.51 -13.42 -4.84
N GLN A 237 -1.35 -13.85 -5.79
CA GLN A 237 -2.22 -15.01 -5.61
C GLN A 237 -1.41 -16.29 -5.38
N LEU A 238 -0.37 -16.55 -6.17
CA LEU A 238 0.54 -17.68 -5.99
C LEU A 238 1.24 -17.65 -4.62
N LYS A 239 1.67 -16.46 -4.17
CA LYS A 239 2.26 -16.33 -2.84
C LYS A 239 1.25 -16.66 -1.74
N ARG A 240 0.01 -16.17 -1.87
CA ARG A 240 -1.05 -16.41 -0.90
C ARG A 240 -1.45 -17.88 -0.86
N ASP A 241 -1.54 -18.51 -2.02
CA ASP A 241 -1.80 -19.94 -2.16
C ASP A 241 -0.70 -20.78 -1.47
N ASN A 242 0.57 -20.44 -1.68
CA ASN A 242 1.69 -21.03 -0.94
C ASN A 242 1.56 -20.90 0.60
N GLU A 243 1.12 -19.73 1.10
CA GLU A 243 0.91 -19.52 2.55
C GLU A 243 -0.32 -20.29 3.08
N GLN A 244 -1.38 -20.39 2.28
CA GLN A 244 -2.58 -21.18 2.59
C GLN A 244 -2.24 -22.67 2.65
N VAL A 245 -1.51 -23.21 1.69
CA VAL A 245 -1.05 -24.61 1.68
C VAL A 245 -0.19 -24.93 2.89
N LYS A 246 0.73 -24.04 3.29
CA LYS A 246 1.54 -24.21 4.51
C LYS A 246 0.67 -24.33 5.76
N SER A 247 -0.44 -23.62 5.81
CA SER A 247 -1.41 -23.65 6.91
C SER A 247 -2.27 -24.91 6.84
N LEU A 248 -2.78 -25.25 5.65
CA LEU A 248 -3.55 -26.46 5.37
C LEU A 248 -2.79 -27.73 5.80
N ILE A 249 -1.54 -27.89 5.36
CA ILE A 249 -0.70 -29.04 5.76
C ILE A 249 -0.57 -29.13 7.29
N LYS A 250 -0.40 -27.98 7.96
CA LYS A 250 -0.28 -27.94 9.42
C LYS A 250 -1.60 -28.33 10.10
N GLU A 251 -2.75 -28.00 9.53
CA GLU A 251 -4.08 -28.34 10.06
C GLU A 251 -4.45 -29.81 9.83
N LEU A 252 -4.04 -30.38 8.70
CA LEU A 252 -4.29 -31.79 8.36
C LEU A 252 -3.51 -32.78 9.23
N VAL A 253 -2.33 -32.38 9.74
CA VAL A 253 -1.52 -33.24 10.60
C VAL A 253 -2.12 -33.33 12.03
N PRO A 254 -2.34 -34.54 12.58
CA PRO A 254 -2.97 -34.72 13.88
C PRO A 254 -2.35 -33.87 15.00
N GLY A 255 -3.20 -33.19 15.77
CA GLY A 255 -2.79 -32.31 16.86
C GLY A 255 -2.32 -33.04 18.13
N ALA A 256 -2.73 -34.30 18.31
CA ALA A 256 -2.42 -35.11 19.50
C ALA A 256 -1.00 -35.69 19.51
N LEU A 257 -0.23 -35.51 18.43
CA LEU A 257 1.14 -36.00 18.32
C LEU A 257 2.09 -35.21 19.22
N GLU A 258 3.19 -35.86 19.62
CA GLU A 258 4.28 -35.19 20.36
C GLU A 258 4.79 -33.96 19.57
N PRO A 259 4.98 -32.79 20.21
CA PRO A 259 5.28 -31.55 19.51
C PRO A 259 6.49 -31.57 18.57
N GLN A 260 7.59 -32.21 18.95
CA GLN A 260 8.82 -32.28 18.13
C GLN A 260 8.61 -33.20 16.91
N TYR A 261 7.98 -34.35 17.12
CA TYR A 261 7.60 -35.27 16.04
C TYR A 261 6.65 -34.59 15.05
N ARG A 262 5.62 -33.91 15.57
CA ARG A 262 4.65 -33.17 14.77
C ARG A 262 5.32 -32.07 13.94
N ALA A 263 6.25 -31.32 14.53
CA ALA A 263 7.00 -30.30 13.81
C ALA A 263 7.87 -30.90 12.69
N CYS A 264 8.53 -32.03 12.93
CA CYS A 264 9.31 -32.76 11.91
C CYS A 264 8.42 -33.24 10.77
N LEU A 265 7.27 -33.85 11.09
CA LEU A 265 6.30 -34.32 10.12
C LEU A 265 5.75 -33.17 9.25
N VAL A 266 5.31 -32.06 9.85
CA VAL A 266 4.84 -30.88 9.11
C VAL A 266 5.94 -30.33 8.19
N SER A 267 7.18 -30.31 8.66
CA SER A 267 8.32 -29.86 7.83
C SER A 267 8.58 -30.81 6.67
N ALA A 268 8.52 -32.13 6.88
CA ALA A 268 8.72 -33.12 5.83
C ALA A 268 7.60 -33.05 4.79
N MET A 269 6.34 -32.97 5.24
CA MET A 269 5.17 -32.82 4.35
C MET A 269 5.27 -31.58 3.47
N ARG A 270 5.70 -30.45 4.02
CA ARG A 270 5.93 -29.23 3.23
C ARG A 270 6.99 -29.44 2.14
N ARG A 271 8.09 -30.13 2.44
CA ARG A 271 9.14 -30.41 1.46
C ARG A 271 8.66 -31.34 0.36
N ILE A 272 7.91 -32.39 0.71
CA ILE A 272 7.36 -33.32 -0.28
C ILE A 272 6.37 -32.60 -1.20
N ILE A 273 5.42 -31.85 -0.65
CA ILE A 273 4.30 -31.26 -1.39
C ILE A 273 4.72 -30.00 -2.16
N MET A 274 5.60 -29.17 -1.60
CA MET A 274 5.94 -27.86 -2.17
C MET A 274 7.26 -27.85 -2.95
N GLU A 275 8.19 -28.73 -2.61
CA GLU A 275 9.55 -28.81 -3.18
C GLU A 275 9.80 -30.13 -3.94
N ASP A 276 8.78 -30.97 -4.12
CA ASP A 276 8.85 -32.27 -4.79
C ASP A 276 9.92 -33.21 -4.20
N ASP A 277 10.12 -33.15 -2.89
CA ASP A 277 11.15 -33.94 -2.19
C ASP A 277 10.73 -35.41 -2.00
N ALA A 278 11.21 -36.27 -2.88
CA ALA A 278 10.98 -37.73 -2.82
C ALA A 278 11.83 -38.47 -1.75
N THR A 279 12.66 -37.77 -0.96
CA THR A 279 13.62 -38.45 -0.06
C THR A 279 12.96 -39.09 1.17
N PHE A 280 11.67 -38.86 1.41
CA PHE A 280 10.93 -39.39 2.58
C PHE A 280 10.23 -40.73 2.30
N GLY A 281 10.53 -41.39 1.19
CA GLY A 281 10.01 -42.72 0.87
C GLY A 281 8.60 -42.74 0.30
N VAL A 282 8.08 -41.57 -0.09
CA VAL A 282 6.80 -41.38 -0.76
C VAL A 282 7.00 -40.54 -2.02
N THR A 283 6.24 -40.84 -3.06
CA THR A 283 6.25 -40.04 -4.29
C THR A 283 5.49 -38.74 -4.04
N PRO A 284 6.06 -37.57 -4.36
CA PRO A 284 5.36 -36.30 -4.28
C PRO A 284 4.03 -36.33 -5.06
N PRO A 285 2.94 -35.79 -4.51
CA PRO A 285 1.70 -35.70 -5.25
C PRO A 285 1.84 -34.66 -6.36
N ASN A 286 1.26 -34.91 -7.54
CA ASN A 286 1.14 -33.90 -8.59
C ASN A 286 0.06 -32.87 -8.23
N SER A 287 0.32 -32.13 -7.16
CA SER A 287 -0.62 -31.22 -6.50
C SER A 287 -0.58 -29.80 -7.05
N ARG A 288 0.30 -29.50 -8.02
CA ARG A 288 0.39 -28.18 -8.64
C ARG A 288 -0.16 -28.22 -10.06
N GLY A 289 -1.15 -27.38 -10.34
CA GLY A 289 -1.75 -27.24 -11.68
C GLY A 289 -0.82 -26.56 -12.69
N GLU A 290 -1.21 -26.57 -13.96
CA GLU A 290 -0.47 -25.87 -15.04
C GLU A 290 -0.40 -24.34 -14.82
N ASP A 291 -1.35 -23.81 -14.06
CA ASP A 291 -1.43 -22.41 -13.64
C ASP A 291 -0.52 -22.06 -12.44
N GLY A 292 0.10 -23.07 -11.83
CA GLY A 292 1.01 -22.94 -10.69
C GLY A 292 0.32 -22.96 -9.33
N PHE A 293 -1.01 -23.07 -9.27
CA PHE A 293 -1.77 -23.15 -8.01
C PHE A 293 -1.83 -24.57 -7.48
N TYR A 294 -1.99 -24.71 -6.16
CA TYR A 294 -2.10 -26.02 -5.53
C TYR A 294 -3.54 -26.52 -5.48
N ASP A 295 -3.72 -27.79 -5.84
CA ASP A 295 -4.95 -28.53 -5.61
C ASP A 295 -5.03 -29.00 -4.14
N THR A 296 -5.91 -28.34 -3.41
CA THR A 296 -6.15 -28.62 -1.99
C THR A 296 -6.73 -30.01 -1.72
N GLU A 297 -7.44 -30.62 -2.67
CA GLU A 297 -8.03 -31.95 -2.52
C GLU A 297 -6.96 -33.02 -2.63
N THR A 298 -6.12 -32.93 -3.67
CA THR A 298 -4.94 -33.79 -3.82
C THR A 298 -4.01 -33.71 -2.60
N ILE A 299 -3.78 -32.51 -2.07
CA ILE A 299 -2.99 -32.33 -0.84
C ILE A 299 -3.64 -33.02 0.36
N ARG A 300 -4.96 -32.85 0.54
CA ARG A 300 -5.69 -33.45 1.66
C ARG A 300 -5.58 -34.97 1.66
N ASN A 301 -5.87 -35.59 0.52
CA ASN A 301 -5.81 -37.05 0.36
C ASN A 301 -4.39 -37.55 0.61
N PHE A 302 -3.39 -36.88 0.02
CA PHE A 302 -1.99 -37.26 0.21
C PHE A 302 -1.54 -37.22 1.69
N VAL A 303 -1.87 -36.15 2.43
CA VAL A 303 -1.50 -36.03 3.84
C VAL A 303 -2.22 -37.09 4.68
N GLN A 304 -3.50 -37.33 4.43
CA GLN A 304 -4.29 -38.33 5.16
C GLN A 304 -3.74 -39.75 4.96
N ASP A 305 -3.30 -40.09 3.75
CA ASP A 305 -2.83 -41.43 3.41
C ASP A 305 -1.37 -41.69 3.85
N ASN A 306 -0.54 -40.65 3.97
CA ASN A 306 0.91 -40.80 4.09
C ASN A 306 1.53 -40.28 5.39
N TRP A 307 0.76 -39.65 6.29
CA TRP A 307 1.36 -38.98 7.46
C TRP A 307 2.11 -39.90 8.42
N GLU A 308 1.68 -41.16 8.58
CA GLU A 308 2.38 -42.13 9.43
C GLU A 308 3.74 -42.52 8.86
N LEU A 309 3.78 -42.88 7.57
CA LEU A 309 4.99 -43.29 6.86
C LEU A 309 6.01 -42.14 6.79
N VAL A 310 5.55 -40.96 6.36
CA VAL A 310 6.39 -39.75 6.27
C VAL A 310 6.88 -39.34 7.65
N GLY A 311 6.04 -39.43 8.67
CA GLY A 311 6.42 -39.08 10.05
C GLY A 311 7.54 -39.98 10.56
N GLY A 312 7.44 -41.30 10.36
CA GLY A 312 8.48 -42.25 10.72
C GLY A 312 9.80 -41.97 10.00
N ALA A 313 9.76 -41.77 8.68
CA ALA A 313 10.94 -41.47 7.88
C ALA A 313 11.59 -40.13 8.27
N ALA A 314 10.78 -39.09 8.49
CA ALA A 314 11.26 -37.78 8.91
C ALA A 314 11.91 -37.83 10.30
N TRP A 315 11.30 -38.57 11.24
CA TRP A 315 11.82 -38.72 12.59
C TRP A 315 13.13 -39.51 12.62
N ALA A 316 13.24 -40.59 11.85
CA ALA A 316 14.48 -41.35 11.71
C ALA A 316 15.64 -40.47 11.20
N LYS A 317 15.40 -39.68 10.15
CA LYS A 317 16.38 -38.72 9.63
C LYS A 317 16.76 -37.65 10.66
N GLN A 318 15.80 -37.14 11.42
CA GLN A 318 16.06 -36.15 12.45
C GLN A 318 16.92 -36.71 13.58
N GLN A 319 16.62 -37.92 14.05
CA GLN A 319 17.44 -38.61 15.06
C GLN A 319 18.86 -38.86 14.56
N GLN A 320 19.02 -39.32 13.32
CA GLN A 320 20.34 -39.55 12.73
C GLN A 320 21.17 -38.25 12.66
N ARG A 321 20.54 -37.13 12.25
CA ARG A 321 21.19 -35.81 12.26
C ARG A 321 21.60 -35.37 13.68
N ALA A 322 20.73 -35.57 14.67
CA ALA A 322 21.02 -35.24 16.05
C ALA A 322 22.20 -36.07 16.61
N GLN A 323 22.24 -37.37 16.31
CA GLN A 323 23.33 -38.27 16.69
C GLN A 323 24.67 -37.83 16.07
N LEU A 324 24.69 -37.54 14.76
CA LEU A 324 25.89 -37.04 14.08
C LEU A 324 26.37 -35.70 14.65
N ALA A 325 25.44 -34.78 14.95
CA ALA A 325 25.78 -33.49 15.56
C ALA A 325 26.38 -33.67 16.97
N MET A 326 25.87 -34.62 17.77
CA MET A 326 26.44 -34.95 19.07
C MET A 326 27.85 -35.54 18.94
N GLN A 327 28.07 -36.44 17.97
CA GLN A 327 29.38 -37.03 17.69
C GLN A 327 30.41 -35.97 17.25
N LEU A 328 30.02 -35.03 16.38
CA LEU A 328 30.87 -33.93 15.95
C LEU A 328 31.23 -32.99 17.10
N LYS A 329 30.27 -32.65 17.98
CA LYS A 329 30.54 -31.85 19.19
C LYS A 329 31.48 -32.58 20.15
N ALA A 330 31.30 -33.89 20.33
CA ALA A 330 32.19 -34.69 21.17
C ALA A 330 33.62 -34.76 20.61
N CYS A 331 33.79 -34.93 19.29
CA CYS A 331 35.11 -34.88 18.65
C CYS A 331 35.75 -33.49 18.73
N GLY A 332 34.98 -32.42 18.54
CA GLY A 332 35.47 -31.04 18.67
C GLY A 332 35.90 -30.71 20.09
N ARG A 333 35.18 -31.19 21.10
CA ARG A 333 35.54 -31.03 22.51
C ARG A 333 36.82 -31.77 22.87
N LYS A 334 36.98 -33.02 22.39
CA LYS A 334 38.23 -33.78 22.54
C LYS A 334 39.43 -33.09 21.89
N ARG A 335 39.26 -32.55 20.67
CA ARG A 335 40.32 -31.78 19.99
C ARG A 335 40.69 -30.51 20.76
N GLY A 336 39.71 -29.82 21.35
CA GLY A 336 39.93 -28.63 22.18
C GLY A 336 40.66 -28.94 23.50
N GLU A 337 40.31 -30.05 24.16
CA GLU A 337 40.96 -30.55 25.37
C GLU A 337 42.41 -31.00 25.09
N GLU A 338 42.66 -31.69 23.97
CA GLU A 338 44.02 -32.08 23.52
C GLU A 338 44.90 -30.87 23.18
N THR A 339 44.36 -29.83 22.53
CA THR A 339 45.10 -28.58 22.29
C THR A 339 45.34 -27.76 23.55
N GLY A 340 44.43 -27.80 24.54
CA GLY A 340 44.59 -27.12 25.83
C GLY A 340 45.60 -27.82 26.76
N GLU A 341 45.70 -29.15 26.70
CA GLU A 341 46.73 -29.90 27.44
C GLU A 341 48.14 -29.71 26.85
N LEU A 342 48.27 -29.50 25.54
CA LEU A 342 49.56 -29.24 24.90
C LEU A 342 50.12 -27.84 25.25
N ASP A 343 49.25 -26.85 25.42
CA ASP A 343 49.64 -25.48 25.81
C ASP A 343 49.93 -25.36 27.32
N GLY A 344 49.28 -26.19 28.15
CA GLY A 344 49.49 -26.24 29.61
C GLY A 344 50.71 -27.03 30.08
N ARG A 345 51.39 -27.79 29.20
CA ARG A 345 52.61 -28.57 29.53
C ARG A 345 53.92 -27.89 29.09
N GLN A 346 53.86 -26.63 28.62
CA GLN A 346 55.04 -25.82 28.26
C GLN A 346 55.35 -24.65 29.22
N LEU A 347 54.85 -24.66 30.46
CA LEU A 347 55.22 -23.68 31.50
C LEU A 347 56.06 -24.30 32.61
#